data_AF-A0A1H6FV75-F1
#
_entry.id   AF-A0A1H6FV75-F1
#
_cell.length_a   1.000
_cell.length_b   1.000
_cell.length_c   1.000
_cell.angle_alpha   90.00
_cell.angle_beta   90.00
_cell.angle_gamma   90.00
#
_symmetry.space_group_name_H-M   'P 1'
#
loop_
_entity.id
_entity.type
_entity.pdbx_description
1 polymer ?
#
loop_
_entity_poly.entity_id
_entity_poly.type
_entity_poly.pdbx_seq_one_letter_code
_entity_poly.pdbx_strand_id
1 'polypeptide(L)'
;MPLLDRLGRLLRFDPVGRPLRVWVRSRPGEEDAEVVAGQILRLAGDEALLALERGVALGGRCVQQAWVRPVERRYGFGALWFSFICVEASAERDAPAAARWWLRLGAPTGEGLRIAACDR
;
A
#
# COMPACT_ATOMS: atom_id res chain seq x y z
N MET A 1 16.19 16.13 1.07
CA MET A 1 15.19 15.51 1.98
C MET A 1 13.98 16.42 2.05
N PRO A 2 12.80 15.98 1.58
CA PRO A 2 11.65 16.86 1.45
C PRO A 2 11.01 17.12 2.83
N LEU A 3 10.57 18.36 3.04
CA LEU A 3 10.02 18.86 4.31
C LEU A 3 8.88 18.00 4.88
N LEU A 4 8.12 17.32 4.02
CA LEU A 4 6.91 16.59 4.38
C LEU A 4 7.20 15.28 5.12
N ASP A 5 8.28 14.57 4.77
CA ASP A 5 8.75 13.41 5.54
C ASP A 5 9.31 13.83 6.91
N ARG A 6 9.88 15.04 7.02
CA ARG A 6 10.31 15.61 8.31
C ARG A 6 9.12 15.97 9.20
N LEU A 7 8.07 16.58 8.64
CA LEU A 7 6.83 16.89 9.37
C LEU A 7 6.11 15.62 9.81
N GLY A 8 6.01 14.61 8.96
CA GLY A 8 5.45 13.30 9.32
C GLY A 8 6.22 12.60 10.46
N ARG A 9 7.56 12.68 10.44
CA ARG A 9 8.40 12.20 11.56
C ARG A 9 8.25 13.04 12.83
N LEU A 10 8.12 14.37 12.70
CA LEU A 10 7.86 15.27 13.82
C LEU A 10 6.51 14.95 14.49
N LEU A 11 5.52 14.53 13.69
CA LEU A 11 4.20 14.10 14.11
C LEU A 11 4.14 12.64 14.58
N ARG A 12 5.28 11.90 14.58
CA ARG A 12 5.35 10.46 14.87
C ARG A 12 4.33 9.63 14.10
N PHE A 13 4.01 10.03 12.87
CA PHE A 13 3.05 9.29 12.06
C PHE A 13 3.65 7.93 11.67
N ASP A 14 3.01 6.87 12.13
CA ASP A 14 3.29 5.49 11.73
C ASP A 14 2.12 4.94 10.91
N PRO A 15 2.33 4.57 9.63
CA PRO A 15 1.30 3.97 8.80
C PRO A 15 1.04 2.48 9.11
N VAL A 16 1.89 1.82 9.89
CA VAL A 16 1.77 0.39 10.22
C VAL A 16 0.46 0.11 10.96
N GLY A 17 -0.23 -0.96 10.57
CA GLY A 17 -1.50 -1.40 11.16
C GLY A 17 -2.70 -0.49 10.88
N ARG A 18 -2.52 0.62 10.14
CA ARG A 18 -3.64 1.48 9.75
C ARG A 18 -4.34 0.92 8.52
N PRO A 19 -5.68 1.04 8.44
CA PRO A 19 -6.42 0.63 7.25
C PRO A 19 -6.04 1.51 6.06
N LEU A 20 -5.90 0.87 4.91
CA LEU A 20 -5.54 1.46 3.63
C LEU A 20 -6.58 1.11 2.57
N ARG A 21 -6.80 2.06 1.66
CA ARG A 21 -7.36 1.82 0.34
C ARG A 21 -6.19 1.57 -0.61
N VAL A 22 -6.22 0.44 -1.29
CA VAL A 22 -5.20 0.01 -2.24
C VAL A 22 -5.85 -0.05 -3.62
N TRP A 23 -5.49 0.88 -4.49
CA TRP A 23 -5.88 0.80 -5.90
C TRP A 23 -4.95 -0.16 -6.60
N VAL A 24 -5.45 -1.39 -6.83
CA VAL A 24 -4.67 -2.49 -7.41
C VAL A 24 -4.74 -2.52 -8.93
N ARG A 25 -5.75 -1.83 -9.49
CA ARG A 25 -5.92 -1.59 -10.91
C ARG A 25 -6.32 -0.13 -11.13
N SER A 26 -5.68 0.51 -12.12
CA SER A 26 -5.96 1.89 -12.51
C SER A 26 -5.67 2.93 -11.41
N ARG A 27 -5.74 4.22 -11.76
CA ARG A 27 -5.45 5.31 -10.81
C ARG A 27 -6.69 5.70 -10.01
N PRO A 28 -6.54 6.34 -8.83
CA PRO A 28 -7.67 6.95 -8.14
C PRO A 28 -8.42 7.93 -9.05
N GLY A 29 -9.74 7.73 -9.19
CA GLY A 29 -10.62 8.57 -10.01
C GLY A 29 -10.87 8.05 -11.44
N GLU A 30 -10.26 6.94 -11.84
CA GLU A 30 -10.58 6.26 -13.11
C GLU A 30 -11.80 5.34 -12.95
N GLU A 31 -12.60 5.16 -14.01
CA GLU A 31 -13.84 4.36 -13.97
C GLU A 31 -13.57 2.87 -13.71
N ASP A 32 -12.43 2.36 -14.17
CA ASP A 32 -12.00 0.97 -13.98
C ASP A 32 -11.15 0.75 -12.71
N ALA A 33 -11.22 1.69 -11.75
CA ALA A 33 -10.45 1.62 -10.51
C ALA A 33 -10.88 0.45 -9.64
N GLU A 34 -9.99 -0.53 -9.45
CA GLU A 34 -10.21 -1.61 -8.47
C GLU A 34 -9.54 -1.24 -7.15
N VAL A 35 -10.36 -1.09 -6.10
CA VAL A 35 -9.90 -0.78 -4.74
C VAL A 35 -10.08 -1.97 -3.83
N VAL A 36 -9.01 -2.34 -3.14
CA VAL A 36 -8.97 -3.41 -2.15
C VAL A 36 -8.55 -2.80 -0.80
N ALA A 37 -9.17 -3.23 0.29
CA ALA A 37 -8.72 -2.83 1.60
C ALA A 37 -7.38 -3.50 1.92
N GLY A 38 -6.49 -2.79 2.61
CA GLY A 38 -5.23 -3.35 3.05
C GLY A 38 -4.70 -2.68 4.30
N GLN A 39 -3.51 -3.11 4.71
CA GLN A 39 -2.74 -2.46 5.77
C GLN A 39 -1.26 -2.74 5.59
N ILE A 40 -0.42 -1.79 5.98
CA ILE A 40 1.02 -2.05 6.09
C ILE A 40 1.26 -2.88 7.35
N LEU A 41 1.81 -4.09 7.20
CA LEU A 41 2.18 -4.95 8.31
C LEU A 41 3.51 -4.56 8.94
N ARG A 42 4.47 -4.15 8.11
CA ARG A 42 5.80 -3.70 8.55
C ARG A 42 6.49 -2.87 7.48
N LEU A 43 7.40 -2.02 7.93
CA LEU A 43 8.35 -1.28 7.10
C LEU A 43 9.71 -2.01 7.10
N ALA A 44 10.39 -2.06 5.96
CA ALA A 44 11.71 -2.66 5.82
C ALA A 44 12.57 -1.83 4.85
N GLY A 45 13.21 -0.78 5.38
CA GLY A 45 13.94 0.18 4.56
C GLY A 45 12.99 1.12 3.82
N ASP A 46 13.08 1.15 2.50
CA ASP A 46 12.18 1.89 1.60
C ASP A 46 10.98 1.06 1.13
N GLU A 47 10.92 -0.22 1.50
CA GLU A 47 9.81 -1.12 1.20
C GLU A 47 8.87 -1.31 2.41
N ALA A 48 7.64 -1.74 2.12
CA ALA A 48 6.68 -2.18 3.12
C ALA A 48 6.05 -3.52 2.71
N LEU A 49 5.76 -4.36 3.69
CA LEU A 49 4.91 -5.52 3.50
C LEU A 49 3.46 -5.09 3.67
N LEU A 50 2.68 -5.19 2.60
CA LEU A 50 1.26 -4.86 2.55
C LEU A 50 0.44 -6.16 2.68
N ALA A 51 -0.54 -6.18 3.57
CA ALA A 51 -1.60 -7.19 3.58
C ALA A 51 -2.83 -6.64 2.87
N LEU A 52 -3.51 -7.51 2.14
CA LEU A 52 -4.73 -7.23 1.40
C LEU A 52 -5.88 -8.05 1.99
N GLU A 53 -7.08 -7.50 1.95
CA GLU A 53 -8.30 -8.15 2.45
C GLU A 53 -8.65 -9.42 1.66
N ARG A 54 -8.42 -9.39 0.34
CA ARG A 54 -8.68 -10.48 -0.59
C ARG A 54 -7.48 -10.73 -1.49
N GLY A 55 -7.48 -11.89 -2.15
CA GLY A 55 -6.48 -12.23 -3.16
C GLY A 55 -6.54 -11.27 -4.35
N VAL A 56 -5.38 -10.81 -4.81
CA VAL A 56 -5.21 -9.90 -5.93
C VAL A 56 -4.20 -10.49 -6.91
N ALA A 57 -4.47 -10.34 -8.21
CA ALA A 57 -3.54 -10.77 -9.24
C ALA A 57 -2.31 -9.85 -9.27
N LEU A 58 -1.12 -10.43 -9.06
CA LEU A 58 0.17 -9.75 -9.11
C LEU A 58 1.19 -10.65 -9.80
N GLY A 59 1.71 -10.22 -10.96
CA GLY A 59 2.71 -10.98 -11.71
C GLY A 59 2.26 -12.39 -12.12
N GLY A 60 0.98 -12.56 -12.46
CA GLY A 60 0.40 -13.85 -12.83
C GLY A 60 0.08 -14.80 -11.67
N ARG A 61 0.21 -14.34 -10.42
CA ARG A 61 -0.13 -15.11 -9.21
C ARG A 61 -1.22 -14.39 -8.42
N CYS A 62 -2.03 -15.14 -7.68
CA CYS A 62 -2.96 -14.56 -6.71
C CYS A 62 -2.23 -14.38 -5.37
N VAL A 63 -2.18 -13.16 -4.84
CA VAL A 63 -1.50 -12.83 -3.59
C VAL A 63 -2.42 -12.08 -2.62
N GLN A 64 -2.30 -12.37 -1.33
CA GLN A 64 -2.90 -11.56 -0.25
C GLN A 64 -1.87 -10.70 0.48
N GLN A 65 -0.60 -10.86 0.13
CA GLN A 65 0.49 -10.06 0.64
C GLN A 65 1.38 -9.65 -0.52
N ALA A 66 1.86 -8.42 -0.48
CA ALA A 66 2.76 -7.89 -1.47
C ALA A 66 3.79 -6.99 -0.80
N TRP A 67 4.99 -7.02 -1.35
CA TRP A 67 6.00 -6.01 -1.07
C TRP A 67 5.72 -4.79 -1.93
N VAL A 68 5.78 -3.62 -1.32
CA VAL A 68 5.54 -2.35 -2.02
C VAL A 68 6.67 -1.37 -1.77
N ARG A 69 7.03 -0.60 -2.81
CA ARG A 69 8.05 0.46 -2.74
C ARG A 69 7.49 1.76 -3.31
N PRO A 70 7.59 2.91 -2.62
CA PRO A 70 7.17 4.20 -3.18
C PRO A 70 7.96 4.55 -4.44
N VAL A 71 7.26 4.95 -5.51
CA VAL A 71 7.90 5.31 -6.78
C VAL A 71 8.55 6.69 -6.70
N GLU A 72 7.94 7.60 -5.94
CA GLU A 72 8.39 8.98 -5.88
C GLU A 72 9.53 9.13 -4.86
N ARG A 73 10.74 9.45 -5.33
CA ARG A 73 11.96 9.64 -4.50
C ARG A 73 11.82 10.61 -3.32
N ARG A 74 10.76 11.41 -3.29
CA ARG A 74 10.50 12.44 -2.27
C ARG A 74 9.36 12.08 -1.31
N TYR A 75 8.68 10.95 -1.49
CA TYR A 75 7.54 10.61 -0.66
C TYR A 75 7.64 9.14 -0.24
N GLY A 76 8.02 8.92 1.02
CA GLY A 76 7.93 7.60 1.63
C GLY A 76 6.51 7.28 2.12
N PHE A 77 6.35 6.14 2.80
CA PHE A 77 5.07 5.78 3.44
C PHE A 77 4.58 6.79 4.47
N GLY A 78 5.46 7.66 4.97
CA GLY A 78 5.06 8.80 5.80
C GLY A 78 4.03 9.69 5.10
N ALA A 79 4.12 9.91 3.79
CA ALA A 79 3.23 10.81 3.07
C ALA A 79 1.75 10.38 3.06
N LEU A 80 1.45 9.15 3.47
CA LEU A 80 0.09 8.65 3.65
C LEU A 80 -0.75 9.49 4.62
N TRP A 81 -0.13 10.23 5.55
CA TRP A 81 -0.86 11.10 6.48
C TRP A 81 -1.62 12.23 5.78
N PHE A 82 -1.16 12.73 4.63
CA PHE A 82 -1.78 13.87 3.94
C PHE A 82 -2.25 13.56 2.51
N SER A 83 -1.69 12.57 1.82
CA SER A 83 -2.05 12.26 0.43
C SER A 83 -2.20 10.75 0.15
N PHE A 84 -2.53 10.43 -1.10
CA PHE A 84 -2.25 9.12 -1.68
C PHE A 84 -0.82 9.07 -2.23
N ILE A 85 -0.24 7.88 -2.34
CA ILE A 85 1.10 7.66 -2.92
C ILE A 85 1.06 6.57 -3.99
N CYS A 86 1.90 6.69 -5.01
CA CYS A 86 2.15 5.63 -5.98
C CYS A 86 3.23 4.68 -5.46
N VAL A 87 2.98 3.37 -5.58
CA VAL A 87 3.93 2.32 -5.21
C VAL A 87 4.11 1.31 -6.34
N GLU A 88 5.31 0.77 -6.46
CA GLU A 88 5.57 -0.47 -7.17
C GLU A 88 5.25 -1.65 -6.25
N ALA A 89 4.63 -2.69 -6.79
CA ALA A 89 4.24 -3.88 -6.04
C ALA A 89 4.91 -5.14 -6.61
N SER A 90 5.39 -6.02 -5.72
CA SER A 90 6.02 -7.30 -6.03
C SER A 90 5.53 -8.38 -5.06
N ALA A 91 5.57 -9.65 -5.48
CA ALA A 91 5.20 -10.77 -4.60
C ALA A 91 6.25 -11.03 -3.51
N GLU A 92 7.51 -10.72 -3.80
CA GLU A 92 8.66 -10.99 -2.95
C GLU A 92 9.46 -9.70 -2.73
N ARG A 93 10.19 -9.65 -1.61
CA ARG A 93 11.05 -8.52 -1.27
C ARG A 93 12.18 -8.41 -2.28
N ASP A 94 12.58 -7.19 -2.63
CA ASP A 94 13.68 -6.92 -3.56
C ASP A 94 13.46 -7.47 -5.00
N ALA A 95 12.31 -8.09 -5.28
CA ALA A 95 11.97 -8.61 -6.60
C ALA A 95 11.57 -7.47 -7.56
N PRO A 96 11.69 -7.69 -8.88
CA PRO A 96 11.17 -6.74 -9.86
C PRO A 96 9.70 -6.42 -9.63
N ALA A 97 9.33 -5.15 -9.81
CA ALA A 97 7.95 -4.72 -9.73
C ALA A 97 7.09 -5.43 -10.77
N ALA A 98 6.00 -6.06 -10.32
CA ALA A 98 5.04 -6.73 -11.17
C ALA A 98 3.81 -5.87 -11.48
N ALA A 99 3.56 -4.83 -10.68
CA ALA A 99 2.48 -3.87 -10.89
C ALA A 99 2.80 -2.50 -10.27
N ARG A 100 1.98 -1.50 -10.62
CA ARG A 100 1.94 -0.20 -9.93
C ARG A 100 0.58 -0.03 -9.27
N TRP A 101 0.59 0.30 -8.00
CA TRP A 101 -0.59 0.52 -7.18
C TRP A 101 -0.59 1.93 -6.58
N TRP A 102 -1.72 2.30 -5.99
CA TRP A 102 -1.83 3.52 -5.20
C TRP A 102 -2.36 3.22 -3.81
N LEU A 103 -1.84 3.94 -2.82
CA LEU A 103 -2.21 3.74 -1.40
C LEU A 103 -2.74 5.04 -0.81
N ARG A 104 -3.81 4.95 0.00
CA ARG A 104 -4.34 6.04 0.83
C ARG A 104 -4.83 5.49 2.17
N LEU A 105 -4.72 6.27 3.25
CA LEU A 105 -5.34 5.90 4.53
C LEU A 105 -6.87 5.83 4.44
N GLY A 106 -7.44 4.88 5.18
CA GLY A 106 -8.88 4.67 5.32
C GLY A 106 -9.32 3.30 4.80
N ALA A 107 -10.43 2.78 5.31
CA ALA A 107 -11.08 1.61 4.73
C ALA A 107 -11.91 2.02 3.49
N PRO A 108 -12.04 1.17 2.47
CA PRO A 108 -12.90 1.45 1.32
C PRO A 108 -14.38 1.62 1.71
N THR A 109 -14.86 0.97 2.77
CA THR A 109 -16.29 0.98 3.19
C THR A 109 -16.56 1.40 4.64
N GLY A 110 -15.56 1.86 5.40
CA GLY A 110 -15.74 2.27 6.80
C GLY A 110 -15.86 1.10 7.81
N GLU A 111 -15.97 -0.13 7.35
CA GLU A 111 -15.82 -1.34 8.17
C GLU A 111 -14.33 -1.71 8.28
N GLY A 112 -13.90 -2.16 9.47
CA GLY A 112 -12.51 -2.55 9.72
C GLY A 112 -12.05 -3.70 8.81
N LEU A 113 -10.75 -3.75 8.52
CA LEU A 113 -10.12 -4.75 7.66
C LEU A 113 -10.41 -6.18 8.17
N ARG A 114 -11.10 -7.00 7.37
CA ARG A 114 -11.27 -8.44 7.62
C ARG A 114 -10.35 -9.22 6.67
N ILE A 115 -9.14 -9.53 7.13
CA ILE A 115 -8.23 -10.38 6.35
C ILE A 115 -8.81 -11.80 6.38
N ALA A 116 -9.45 -12.22 5.30
CA ALA A 116 -9.77 -13.63 5.10
C ALA A 116 -8.46 -14.38 4.88
N ALA A 117 -8.11 -15.33 5.74
CA ALA A 117 -6.94 -16.17 5.51
C ALA A 117 -7.13 -16.91 4.17
N CYS A 118 -6.19 -16.77 3.23
CA CYS A 118 -6.09 -17.72 2.12
C CYS A 118 -5.90 -19.11 2.72
N ASP A 119 -6.86 -20.00 2.49
CA ASP A 119 -6.65 -21.43 2.71
C ASP A 119 -5.40 -21.85 1.93
N ARG A 120 -4.49 -22.52 2.65
CA ARG A 120 -3.22 -23.04 2.13
C ARG A 120 -3.45 -24.20 1.16
#